data_AF-A0A928L6Y9-F1
#
_entry.id   AF-A0A928L6Y9-F1
#
_cell.length_a   1.000
_cell.length_b   1.000
_cell.length_c   1.000
_cell.angle_alpha   90.00
_cell.angle_beta   90.00
_cell.angle_gamma   90.00
#
_symmetry.space_group_name_H-M   'P 1'
#
loop_
_entity.id
_entity.type
_entity.pdbx_description
1 polymer ?
#
loop_
_entity_poly.entity_id
_entity_poly.type
_entity_poly.pdbx_seq_one_letter_code
_entity_poly.pdbx_strand_id
1 'polypeptide(L)'
;MDYIGTWKLHSVMVFDDNDLPVYLTPEAYLHSPMPYIDESDEEAVADEMKERQKTIGMKAKICEDGNLYLLMPLPAGVSQAEIDRAVAAGVIKVMDGAMTDDPMHWELRDGVFWLNTGMAGEIMEEPADGWVQPVDENGFFCFMNFRFIKEV
;
A
#
# COMPACT_ATOMS: atom_id res chain seq x y z
N MET A 1 9.97 17.86 7.06
CA MET A 1 10.69 17.43 5.84
C MET A 1 9.66 17.18 4.75
N ASP A 2 10.00 17.30 3.47
CA ASP A 2 9.00 17.27 2.39
C ASP A 2 8.29 15.91 2.21
N TYR A 3 8.83 14.82 2.77
CA TYR A 3 8.22 13.49 2.66
C TYR A 3 7.22 13.18 3.78
N ILE A 4 7.32 13.86 4.92
CA ILE A 4 6.45 13.63 6.08
C ILE A 4 5.02 14.02 5.74
N GLY A 5 4.08 13.16 6.14
CA GLY A 5 2.65 13.36 5.94
C GLY A 5 1.94 12.11 5.46
N THR A 6 0.66 12.30 5.11
CA THR A 6 -0.18 11.26 4.54
C THR A 6 -0.14 11.33 3.02
N TRP A 7 -0.04 10.17 2.39
CA TRP A 7 0.02 9.98 0.96
C TRP A 7 -1.13 9.06 0.56
N LYS A 8 -1.98 9.50 -0.36
CA LYS A 8 -3.13 8.73 -0.85
C LYS A 8 -2.75 7.95 -2.09
N LEU A 9 -3.39 6.80 -2.31
CA LEU A 9 -3.19 6.03 -3.53
C LEU A 9 -3.52 6.88 -4.76
N HIS A 10 -2.57 6.95 -5.69
CA HIS A 10 -2.71 7.61 -6.97
C HIS A 10 -3.01 6.62 -8.08
N SER A 11 -2.29 5.49 -8.12
CA SER A 11 -2.48 4.47 -9.15
C SER A 11 -1.95 3.11 -8.74
N VAL A 12 -2.54 2.07 -9.32
CA VAL A 12 -2.13 0.66 -9.17
C VAL A 12 -1.51 0.19 -10.48
N MET A 13 -0.33 -0.38 -10.41
CA MET A 13 0.31 -1.07 -11.53
C MET A 13 -0.34 -2.43 -11.71
N VAL A 14 -0.79 -2.69 -12.93
CA VAL A 14 -1.23 -4.00 -13.44
C VAL A 14 -0.42 -4.34 -14.69
N PHE A 15 -0.52 -5.57 -15.17
CA PHE A 15 0.08 -5.97 -16.44
C PHE A 15 -1.02 -6.06 -17.51
N ASP A 16 -0.73 -5.53 -18.70
CA ASP A 16 -1.60 -5.71 -19.86
C ASP A 16 -1.41 -7.09 -20.52
N ASP A 17 -2.16 -7.36 -21.59
CA ASP A 17 -2.10 -8.65 -22.32
C ASP A 17 -0.72 -8.95 -22.96
N ASN A 18 0.20 -7.98 -22.99
CA ASN A 18 1.57 -8.13 -23.47
C ASN A 18 2.60 -8.16 -22.32
N ASP A 19 2.16 -8.37 -21.07
CA ASP A 19 2.97 -8.32 -19.86
C ASP A 19 3.68 -6.98 -19.63
N LEU A 20 3.13 -5.88 -20.17
CA LEU A 20 3.68 -4.54 -19.95
C LEU A 20 3.01 -3.87 -18.74
N PRO A 21 3.77 -3.20 -17.87
CA PRO A 21 3.20 -2.52 -16.71
C PRO A 21 2.39 -1.29 -17.14
N VAL A 22 1.13 -1.24 -16.70
CA VAL A 22 0.22 -0.12 -16.91
C VAL A 22 -0.28 0.37 -15.55
N TYR A 23 -0.28 1.69 -15.35
CA TYR A 23 -0.78 2.31 -14.11
C TYR A 23 -2.22 2.75 -14.29
N LEU A 24 -3.13 2.14 -13.52
CA LEU A 24 -4.55 2.47 -13.51
C LEU A 24 -4.86 3.40 -12.35
N THR A 25 -5.75 4.39 -12.58
CA THR A 25 -6.35 5.16 -11.48
C THR A 25 -7.21 4.24 -10.59
N PRO A 26 -7.52 4.63 -9.35
CA PRO A 26 -8.41 3.87 -8.47
C PRO A 26 -9.73 3.46 -9.14
N GLU A 27 -10.36 4.38 -9.85
CA GLU A 27 -11.61 4.12 -10.59
C GLU A 27 -11.38 3.11 -11.72
N ALA A 28 -10.35 3.30 -12.55
CA ALA A 28 -10.06 2.36 -13.63
C ALA A 28 -9.71 0.96 -13.11
N TYR A 29 -9.02 0.85 -11.98
CA TYR A 29 -8.68 -0.43 -11.36
C TYR A 29 -9.91 -1.18 -10.82
N LEU A 30 -10.91 -0.49 -10.27
CA LEU A 30 -12.17 -1.13 -9.88
C LEU A 30 -12.91 -1.74 -11.06
N HIS A 31 -12.72 -1.20 -12.27
CA HIS A 31 -13.38 -1.64 -13.49
C HIS A 31 -12.49 -2.48 -14.42
N SER A 32 -11.24 -2.77 -14.03
CA SER A 32 -10.35 -3.61 -14.84
C SER A 32 -10.74 -5.09 -14.76
N PRO A 33 -10.39 -5.91 -15.75
CA PRO A 33 -10.63 -7.36 -15.72
C PRO A 33 -10.10 -8.03 -14.43
N MET A 34 -10.66 -9.18 -14.06
CA MET A 34 -10.28 -9.94 -12.87
C MET A 34 -9.65 -11.29 -13.26
N PRO A 35 -8.39 -11.30 -13.74
CA PRO A 35 -7.83 -12.46 -14.44
C PRO A 35 -7.64 -13.71 -13.57
N TYR A 36 -7.69 -13.58 -12.25
CA TYR A 36 -7.43 -14.66 -11.30
C TYR A 36 -8.69 -15.29 -10.69
N ILE A 37 -9.88 -14.83 -11.08
CA ILE A 37 -11.16 -15.39 -10.61
C ILE A 37 -12.07 -15.76 -11.78
N ASP A 38 -13.05 -16.62 -11.51
CA ASP A 38 -14.15 -16.86 -12.43
C ASP A 38 -15.17 -15.72 -12.30
N GLU A 39 -15.25 -14.84 -13.29
CA GLU A 39 -16.18 -13.70 -13.28
C GLU A 39 -17.66 -14.11 -13.38
N SER A 40 -17.96 -15.39 -13.64
CA SER A 40 -19.34 -15.91 -13.57
C SER A 40 -19.76 -16.35 -12.17
N ASP A 41 -18.82 -16.43 -11.23
CA ASP A 41 -19.07 -16.72 -9.82
C ASP A 41 -19.29 -15.41 -9.04
N GLU A 42 -20.54 -15.15 -8.66
CA GLU A 42 -20.93 -13.93 -7.94
C GLU A 42 -20.21 -13.76 -6.59
N GLU A 43 -19.91 -14.86 -5.89
CA GLU A 43 -19.22 -14.82 -4.60
C GLU A 43 -17.74 -14.46 -4.79
N ALA A 44 -17.08 -15.09 -5.75
CA ALA A 44 -15.69 -14.78 -6.09
C ALA A 44 -15.51 -13.31 -6.54
N VAL A 45 -16.44 -12.80 -7.36
CA VAL A 45 -16.44 -11.40 -7.79
C VAL A 45 -16.65 -10.46 -6.61
N ALA A 46 -17.55 -10.78 -5.69
CA ALA A 46 -17.80 -9.94 -4.52
C ALA A 46 -16.57 -9.86 -3.59
N ASP A 47 -15.88 -10.98 -3.38
CA ASP A 47 -14.66 -11.03 -2.56
C ASP A 47 -13.49 -10.27 -3.19
N GLU A 48 -13.24 -10.45 -4.50
CA GLU A 48 -12.22 -9.68 -5.22
C GLU A 48 -12.53 -8.18 -5.19
N MET A 49 -13.79 -7.79 -5.41
CA MET A 49 -14.18 -6.38 -5.34
C MET A 49 -13.96 -5.78 -3.95
N LYS A 50 -14.14 -6.55 -2.88
CA LYS A 50 -13.86 -6.12 -1.51
C LYS A 50 -12.36 -5.88 -1.30
N GLU A 51 -11.50 -6.76 -1.79
CA GLU A 51 -10.04 -6.56 -1.72
C GLU A 51 -9.56 -5.40 -2.60
N ARG A 52 -10.16 -5.19 -3.78
CA ARG A 52 -9.89 -4.01 -4.60
C ARG A 52 -10.31 -2.72 -3.91
N GLN A 53 -11.48 -2.69 -3.27
CA GLN A 53 -11.94 -1.55 -2.48
C GLN A 53 -10.99 -1.21 -1.33
N LYS A 54 -10.52 -2.24 -0.60
CA LYS A 54 -9.50 -2.10 0.43
C LYS A 54 -8.20 -1.53 -0.15
N THR A 55 -7.76 -2.04 -1.29
CA THR A 55 -6.55 -1.59 -1.99
C THR A 55 -6.65 -0.11 -2.37
N ILE A 56 -7.75 0.31 -3.01
CA ILE A 56 -7.88 1.71 -3.45
C ILE A 56 -8.03 2.72 -2.31
N GLY A 57 -8.50 2.27 -1.15
CA GLY A 57 -8.60 3.09 0.06
C GLY A 57 -7.29 3.15 0.86
N MET A 58 -6.25 2.46 0.43
CA MET A 58 -4.96 2.44 1.13
C MET A 58 -4.27 3.80 1.10
N LYS A 59 -3.62 4.15 2.19
CA LYS A 59 -2.74 5.32 2.32
C LYS A 59 -1.37 4.90 2.85
N ALA A 60 -0.34 5.68 2.53
CA ALA A 60 0.95 5.60 3.20
C ALA A 60 1.10 6.81 4.13
N LYS A 61 1.58 6.59 5.36
CA LYS A 61 1.84 7.67 6.31
C LYS A 61 3.32 7.63 6.70
N ILE A 62 4.03 8.70 6.36
CA ILE A 62 5.45 8.90 6.68
C ILE A 62 5.52 9.81 7.90
N CYS A 63 6.01 9.28 9.00
CA CYS A 63 6.03 9.93 10.31
C CYS A 63 7.44 10.45 10.67
N GLU A 64 7.51 11.50 11.50
CA GLU A 64 8.79 12.11 11.93
C GLU A 64 9.66 11.20 12.80
N ASP A 65 9.09 10.11 13.32
CA ASP A 65 9.74 9.12 14.18
C ASP A 65 10.62 8.11 13.41
N GLY A 66 10.76 8.29 12.09
CA GLY A 66 11.50 7.37 11.22
C GLY A 66 10.69 6.16 10.78
N ASN A 67 9.37 6.15 11.00
CA ASN A 67 8.49 5.07 10.59
C ASN A 67 7.56 5.46 9.42
N LEU A 68 7.28 4.47 8.59
CA LEU A 68 6.30 4.48 7.52
C LEU A 68 5.24 3.43 7.81
N TYR A 69 3.98 3.83 7.73
CA TYR A 69 2.82 2.96 7.94
C TYR A 69 1.99 2.87 6.67
N LEU A 70 1.64 1.64 6.27
CA LEU A 70 0.57 1.43 5.31
C LEU A 70 -0.75 1.35 6.07
N LEU A 71 -1.67 2.24 5.73
CA LEU A 71 -2.97 2.41 6.37
C LEU A 71 -4.03 1.82 5.44
N MET A 72 -4.62 0.70 5.84
CA MET A 72 -5.70 0.02 5.15
C MET A 72 -7.05 0.41 5.74
N PRO A 73 -8.10 0.64 4.92
CA PRO A 73 -9.43 0.89 5.43
C PRO A 73 -9.90 -0.22 6.37
N LEU A 74 -10.62 0.16 7.42
CA LEU A 74 -11.30 -0.81 8.27
C LEU A 74 -12.37 -1.56 7.46
N PRO A 75 -12.62 -2.86 7.74
CA PRO A 75 -13.61 -3.63 7.02
C PRO A 75 -15.00 -3.00 7.13
N ALA A 76 -15.70 -2.88 6.00
CA ALA A 76 -17.06 -2.38 5.96
C ALA A 76 -18.02 -3.28 6.76
N GLY A 77 -18.98 -2.67 7.46
CA GLY A 77 -20.01 -3.40 8.22
C GLY A 77 -19.57 -3.95 9.58
N VAL A 78 -18.31 -3.75 9.99
CA VAL A 78 -17.82 -4.11 11.33
C VAL A 78 -18.06 -2.96 12.30
N SER A 79 -18.63 -3.24 13.46
CA SER A 79 -18.91 -2.21 14.47
C SER A 79 -17.64 -1.76 15.19
N GLN A 80 -17.63 -0.53 15.71
CA GLN A 80 -16.51 -0.02 16.51
C GLN A 80 -16.20 -0.93 17.71
N ALA A 81 -17.23 -1.48 18.35
CA ALA A 81 -17.04 -2.39 19.48
C ALA A 81 -16.36 -3.72 19.09
N GLU A 82 -16.52 -4.20 17.86
CA GLU A 82 -15.78 -5.34 17.34
C GLU A 82 -14.32 -4.99 17.06
N ILE A 83 -14.08 -3.81 16.48
CA ILE A 83 -12.74 -3.29 16.21
C ILE A 83 -11.97 -3.10 17.52
N ASP A 84 -12.57 -2.46 18.52
CA ASP A 84 -11.95 -2.22 19.83
C ASP A 84 -11.59 -3.54 20.54
N ARG A 85 -12.45 -4.57 20.42
CA ARG A 85 -12.16 -5.91 20.92
C ARG A 85 -10.97 -6.55 20.21
N ALA A 86 -10.89 -6.41 18.88
CA ALA A 86 -9.77 -6.94 18.11
C ALA A 86 -8.44 -6.22 18.43
N VAL A 87 -8.48 -4.89 18.61
CA VAL A 87 -7.33 -4.09 19.06
C VAL A 87 -6.88 -4.50 20.46
N ALA A 88 -7.83 -4.60 21.42
CA ALA A 88 -7.51 -5.00 22.79
C ALA A 88 -6.94 -6.43 22.89
N ALA A 89 -7.35 -7.32 21.97
CA ALA A 89 -6.80 -8.66 21.84
C ALA A 89 -5.46 -8.70 21.06
N GLY A 90 -5.00 -7.58 20.51
CA GLY A 90 -3.77 -7.50 19.70
C GLY A 90 -3.89 -8.17 18.33
N VAL A 91 -5.10 -8.44 17.85
CA VAL A 91 -5.36 -9.09 16.55
C VAL A 91 -5.10 -8.13 15.40
N ILE A 92 -5.40 -6.84 15.60
CA ILE A 92 -5.14 -5.78 14.63
C ILE A 92 -4.46 -4.60 15.32
N LYS A 93 -3.71 -3.82 14.54
CA LYS A 93 -3.21 -2.51 14.96
C LYS A 93 -3.99 -1.45 14.20
N VAL A 94 -4.31 -0.35 14.87
CA VAL A 94 -5.06 0.77 14.29
C VAL A 94 -4.28 2.06 14.49
N MET A 95 -4.13 2.84 13.41
CA MET A 95 -3.59 4.19 13.40
C MET A 95 -4.50 5.08 12.56
N ASP A 96 -4.85 6.27 13.06
CA ASP A 96 -5.70 7.25 12.36
C ASP A 96 -7.04 6.68 11.83
N GLY A 97 -7.64 5.73 12.55
CA GLY A 97 -8.88 5.08 12.14
C GLY A 97 -8.73 4.12 10.96
N ALA A 98 -7.51 3.66 10.66
CA ALA A 98 -7.20 2.66 9.65
C ALA A 98 -6.40 1.51 10.27
N MET A 99 -6.52 0.31 9.70
CA MET A 99 -5.67 -0.82 10.08
C MET A 99 -4.25 -0.60 9.57
N THR A 100 -3.27 -1.11 10.30
CA THR A 100 -1.87 -1.07 9.87
C THR A 100 -1.13 -2.30 10.36
N ASP A 101 -0.03 -2.63 9.70
CA ASP A 101 0.90 -3.68 10.10
C ASP A 101 2.08 -3.08 10.87
N ASP A 102 3.18 -3.84 10.98
CA ASP A 102 4.42 -3.31 11.53
C ASP A 102 4.97 -2.17 10.65
N PRO A 103 5.48 -1.09 11.26
CA PRO A 103 6.06 0.01 10.50
C PRO A 103 7.31 -0.44 9.74
N MET A 104 7.50 0.17 8.57
CA MET A 104 8.77 0.14 7.86
C MET A 104 9.64 1.32 8.31
N HIS A 105 10.95 1.12 8.40
CA HIS A 105 11.86 2.21 8.77
C HIS A 105 12.31 3.00 7.56
N TRP A 106 12.40 4.32 7.72
CA TRP A 106 12.93 5.22 6.70
C TRP A 106 13.96 6.18 7.30
N GLU A 107 14.87 6.68 6.47
CA GLU A 107 15.83 7.70 6.88
C GLU A 107 16.21 8.63 5.73
N LEU A 108 16.81 9.78 6.06
CA LEU A 108 17.47 10.63 5.07
C LEU A 108 18.97 10.33 5.05
N ARG A 109 19.49 10.00 3.87
CA ARG A 109 20.94 9.93 3.61
C ARG A 109 21.28 11.03 2.64
N ASP A 110 22.06 12.02 3.07
CA ASP A 110 22.43 13.19 2.25
C ASP A 110 21.22 13.92 1.63
N GLY A 111 20.10 13.97 2.39
CA GLY A 111 18.85 14.60 1.95
C GLY A 111 17.96 13.74 1.05
N VAL A 112 18.40 12.52 0.70
CA VAL A 112 17.62 11.55 -0.09
C VAL A 112 16.81 10.65 0.84
N PHE A 113 15.55 10.41 0.50
CA PHE A 113 14.66 9.51 1.25
C PHE A 113 14.96 8.06 0.93
N TRP A 114 15.32 7.28 1.95
CA TRP A 114 15.57 5.85 1.87
C TRP A 114 14.58 5.08 2.75
N LEU A 115 14.01 4.02 2.20
CA LEU A 115 13.06 3.14 2.88
C LEU A 115 13.63 1.73 3.00
N ASN A 116 13.60 1.17 4.19
CA ASN A 116 13.91 -0.23 4.44
C ASN A 116 12.66 -1.08 4.23
N THR A 117 12.64 -1.87 3.15
CA THR A 117 11.55 -2.78 2.81
C THR A 117 11.61 -4.09 3.59
N GLY A 118 12.69 -4.34 4.34
CA GLY A 118 12.96 -5.61 5.02
C GLY A 118 13.29 -6.75 4.04
N MET A 119 13.23 -6.52 2.73
CA MET A 119 13.59 -7.48 1.69
C MET A 119 15.10 -7.40 1.42
N ALA A 120 15.89 -7.86 2.39
CA ALA A 120 17.32 -8.11 2.18
C ALA A 120 17.52 -9.54 1.68
N GLY A 121 18.35 -9.74 0.65
CA GLY A 121 18.55 -11.06 0.04
C GLY A 121 19.54 -11.03 -1.11
N GLU A 122 19.49 -12.04 -1.98
CA GLU A 122 20.29 -12.10 -3.20
C GLU A 122 19.37 -11.91 -4.42
N ILE A 123 19.65 -10.89 -5.23
CA ILE A 123 19.01 -10.67 -6.53
C ILE A 123 20.09 -10.93 -7.57
N MET A 124 19.87 -11.94 -8.43
CA MET A 124 20.87 -12.36 -9.44
C MET A 124 22.28 -12.60 -8.85
N GLU A 125 22.37 -13.26 -7.70
CA GLU A 125 23.63 -13.55 -6.99
C GLU A 125 24.36 -12.32 -6.41
N GLU A 126 23.73 -11.14 -6.46
CA GLU A 126 24.24 -9.94 -5.80
C GLU A 126 23.46 -9.66 -4.50
N PRO A 127 24.15 -9.33 -3.40
CA PRO A 127 23.49 -8.95 -2.15
C PRO A 127 22.74 -7.63 -2.35
N ALA A 128 21.42 -7.68 -2.22
CA ALA A 128 20.57 -6.50 -2.17
C ALA A 128 20.42 -6.07 -0.70
N ASP A 129 20.85 -4.84 -0.38
CA ASP A 129 20.45 -4.21 0.87
C ASP A 129 18.97 -3.83 0.75
N GLY A 130 18.17 -4.12 1.77
CA GLY A 130 16.72 -3.90 1.72
C GLY A 130 16.29 -2.42 1.63
N TRP A 131 17.20 -1.52 1.29
CA TRP A 131 17.01 -0.08 1.25
C TRP A 131 16.77 0.39 -0.18
N VAL A 132 15.67 1.09 -0.39
CA VAL A 132 15.30 1.63 -1.71
C VAL A 132 15.07 3.14 -1.62
N GLN A 133 15.11 3.82 -2.78
CA GLN A 133 14.62 5.18 -2.93
C GLN A 133 13.20 5.10 -3.53
N PRO A 134 12.15 5.16 -2.69
CA PRO A 134 10.80 4.91 -3.16
C PRO A 134 10.16 6.12 -3.85
N VAL A 135 10.72 7.32 -3.76
CA VAL A 135 10.14 8.50 -4.43
C VAL A 135 10.75 8.65 -5.83
N ASP A 136 9.90 8.64 -6.85
CA ASP A 136 10.35 8.78 -8.25
C ASP A 136 10.58 10.25 -8.65
N GLU A 137 11.08 10.46 -9.87
CA GLU A 137 11.37 11.79 -10.42
C GLU A 137 10.12 12.69 -10.56
N ASN A 138 8.92 12.11 -10.56
CA ASN A 138 7.65 12.82 -10.63
C ASN A 138 7.08 13.12 -9.23
N GLY A 139 7.78 12.73 -8.17
CA GLY A 139 7.38 12.94 -6.80
C GLY A 139 6.33 11.94 -6.30
N PHE A 140 6.12 10.82 -7.00
CA PHE A 140 5.28 9.74 -6.48
C PHE A 140 6.05 8.88 -5.49
N PHE A 141 5.44 8.60 -4.34
CA PHE A 141 5.91 7.54 -3.47
C PHE A 141 5.50 6.19 -4.08
N CYS A 142 6.46 5.43 -4.58
CA CYS A 142 6.32 4.12 -5.18
C CYS A 142 6.62 3.03 -4.14
N PHE A 143 5.67 2.13 -3.94
CA PHE A 143 5.86 0.98 -3.06
C PHE A 143 5.17 -0.24 -3.67
N MET A 144 5.94 -1.30 -3.93
CA MET A 144 5.47 -2.47 -4.68
C MET A 144 4.83 -2.04 -6.01
N ASN A 145 3.58 -2.44 -6.26
CA ASN A 145 2.80 -2.09 -7.43
C ASN A 145 1.97 -0.80 -7.25
N PHE A 146 2.25 0.02 -6.24
CA PHE A 146 1.45 1.19 -5.92
C PHE A 146 2.23 2.48 -6.10
N ARG A 147 1.55 3.51 -6.60
CA ARG A 147 2.00 4.90 -6.53
C ARG A 147 1.07 5.68 -5.63
N PHE A 148 1.65 6.48 -4.75
CA PHE A 148 0.94 7.39 -3.87
C PHE A 148 1.35 8.82 -4.16
N ILE A 149 0.41 9.75 -3.94
CA ILE A 149 0.63 11.19 -4.03
C ILE A 149 0.37 11.82 -2.67
N LYS A 150 1.18 12.79 -2.28
CA LYS A 150 1.06 13.48 -1.00
C LYS A 150 -0.30 14.19 -0.89
N GLU A 151 -0.98 14.03 0.23
CA GLU A 151 -2.15 14.84 0.55
C GLU A 151 -1.69 16.28 0.85
N VAL A 152 -2.39 17.27 0.28
CA VAL A 152 -2.12 18.70 0.45
C VAL A 152 -2.63 19.17 1.81
#